data_AF-A0A958G6M2-F1
#
_entry.id   AF-A0A958G6M2-F1
#
_cell.length_a   1.000
_cell.length_b   1.000
_cell.length_c   1.000
_cell.angle_alpha   90.00
_cell.angle_beta   90.00
_cell.angle_gamma   90.00
#
_symmetry.space_group_name_H-M   'P 1'
#
loop_
_entity.id
_entity.type
_entity.pdbx_description
1 polymer ?
#
loop_
_entity_poly.entity_id
_entity_poly.type
_entity_poly.pdbx_seq_one_letter_code
_entity_poly.pdbx_strand_id
1 'polypeptide(L)'
;MTWFKHLRGGLKHILFNAAEGLWSCGYAFLGRVARYRHAPPAIIRFSGRDRVLIVAPHPDDETLGAGGTALLHRRSGDEVTIAVLTDGRSSRAGARSAEAMVAQRREEIQRAARRLDCRLYHLNLPEDAWEITAAAGTLQPLVEPATVIYTPSCIDFHPEHLKSARV
;
A
#
# COMPACT_ATOMS: atom_id res chain seq x y z
N MET A 1 -6.23 -7.97 41.73
CA MET A 1 -6.60 -8.48 40.37
C MET A 1 -5.67 -7.93 39.27
N THR A 2 -4.37 -7.79 39.56
CA THR A 2 -3.36 -7.11 38.70
C THR A 2 -2.24 -8.03 38.23
N TRP A 3 -2.07 -9.21 38.84
CA TRP A 3 -1.06 -10.21 38.44
C TRP A 3 -1.35 -10.91 37.10
N PHE A 4 -2.62 -11.15 36.78
CA PHE A 4 -3.03 -11.82 35.53
C PHE A 4 -2.80 -10.99 34.26
N LYS A 5 -2.63 -9.67 34.36
CA LYS A 5 -2.38 -8.79 33.21
C LYS A 5 -0.91 -8.81 32.74
N HIS A 6 0.05 -9.02 33.64
CA HIS A 6 1.47 -9.09 33.28
C HIS A 6 1.89 -10.45 32.70
N LEU A 7 1.36 -11.56 33.22
CA LEU A 7 1.58 -12.91 32.66
C LEU A 7 1.06 -13.05 31.22
N ARG A 8 -0.03 -12.35 30.89
CA ARG A 8 -0.58 -12.29 29.52
C ARG A 8 0.29 -11.53 28.53
N GLY A 9 1.13 -10.59 28.98
CA GLY A 9 2.05 -9.84 28.13
C GLY A 9 3.26 -10.67 27.70
N GLY A 10 3.88 -11.37 28.66
CA GLY A 10 5.04 -12.22 28.40
C GLY A 10 4.72 -13.40 27.47
N LEU A 11 3.62 -14.10 27.73
CA LEU A 11 3.21 -15.23 26.87
C LEU A 11 2.85 -14.77 25.45
N LYS A 12 2.17 -13.62 25.30
CA LYS A 12 1.90 -13.03 23.99
C LYS A 12 3.16 -12.67 23.24
N HIS A 13 4.16 -12.09 23.91
CA HIS A 13 5.45 -11.77 23.29
C HIS A 13 6.19 -13.02 22.82
N ILE A 14 6.21 -14.08 23.64
CA ILE A 14 6.84 -15.35 23.28
C ILE A 14 6.13 -15.97 22.07
N LEU A 15 4.80 -16.01 22.07
CA LEU A 15 4.01 -16.54 20.96
C LEU A 15 4.19 -15.71 19.67
N PHE A 16 4.23 -14.39 19.79
CA PHE A 16 4.48 -13.50 18.65
C PHE A 16 5.87 -13.73 18.07
N ASN A 17 6.92 -13.75 18.90
CA ASN A 17 8.29 -13.99 18.45
C ASN A 17 8.48 -15.39 17.85
N ALA A 18 7.78 -16.41 18.39
CA ALA A 18 7.80 -17.75 17.83
C ALA A 18 7.10 -17.80 16.48
N ALA A 19 5.95 -17.13 16.33
CA ALA A 19 5.23 -17.02 15.06
C ALA A 19 6.06 -16.25 14.01
N GLU A 20 6.66 -15.12 14.37
CA GLU A 20 7.59 -14.35 13.54
C GLU A 20 8.82 -15.18 13.13
N GLY A 21 9.39 -15.95 14.06
CA GLY A 21 10.52 -16.83 13.79
C GLY A 21 10.15 -17.96 12.83
N LEU A 22 9.00 -18.60 13.02
CA LEU A 22 8.47 -19.63 12.12
C LEU A 22 8.13 -19.05 10.75
N TRP A 23 7.54 -17.86 10.70
CA TRP A 23 7.27 -17.13 9.46
C TRP A 23 8.56 -16.81 8.71
N SER A 24 9.56 -16.26 9.40
CA SER A 24 10.87 -15.91 8.83
C SER A 24 11.61 -17.15 8.31
N CYS A 25 11.60 -18.24 9.07
CA CYS A 25 12.17 -19.52 8.65
C CYS A 25 11.41 -20.13 7.47
N GLY A 26 10.07 -20.05 7.48
CA GLY A 26 9.21 -20.49 6.39
C GLY A 26 9.46 -19.70 5.12
N TYR A 27 9.54 -18.37 5.21
CA TYR A 27 9.87 -17.48 4.11
C TYR A 27 11.28 -17.74 3.57
N ALA A 28 12.27 -17.93 4.44
CA ALA A 28 13.64 -18.24 4.04
C ALA A 28 13.75 -19.63 3.38
N PHE A 29 13.02 -20.63 3.90
CA PHE A 29 13.04 -22.00 3.39
C PHE A 29 12.21 -22.13 2.10
N LEU A 30 10.94 -21.73 2.11
CA LEU A 30 10.08 -21.73 0.93
C LEU A 30 10.60 -20.76 -0.12
N GLY A 31 11.05 -19.56 0.24
CA GLY A 31 11.67 -18.64 -0.73
C GLY A 31 12.91 -19.23 -1.40
N ARG A 32 13.68 -20.07 -0.69
CA ARG A 32 14.88 -20.73 -1.22
C ARG A 32 14.57 -22.01 -2.02
N VAL A 33 13.60 -22.80 -1.59
CA VAL A 33 13.21 -24.09 -2.20
C VAL A 33 12.21 -23.89 -3.33
N ALA A 34 11.19 -23.07 -3.11
CA ALA A 34 10.15 -22.76 -4.08
C ALA A 34 10.64 -21.80 -5.16
N ARG A 35 11.95 -21.45 -5.16
CA ARG A 35 12.67 -20.59 -6.13
C ARG A 35 11.70 -20.14 -7.20
N TYR A 36 10.88 -19.14 -6.85
CA TYR A 36 10.07 -18.46 -7.84
C TYR A 36 11.09 -18.13 -8.90
N ARG A 37 10.85 -18.52 -10.15
CA ARG A 37 11.75 -18.22 -11.27
C ARG A 37 11.81 -16.70 -11.36
N HIS A 38 12.63 -16.10 -10.51
CA HIS A 38 12.86 -14.68 -10.45
C HIS A 38 13.60 -14.41 -11.74
N ALA A 39 12.89 -13.86 -12.71
CA ALA A 39 13.52 -12.87 -13.55
C ALA A 39 14.33 -11.96 -12.60
N PRO A 40 15.59 -11.63 -12.93
CA PRO A 40 16.34 -10.68 -12.12
C PRO A 40 15.44 -9.48 -11.84
N PRO A 41 15.47 -8.91 -10.61
CA PRO A 41 14.61 -7.78 -10.29
C PRO A 41 14.77 -6.76 -11.41
N ALA A 42 13.66 -6.45 -12.07
CA ALA A 42 13.70 -5.55 -13.20
C ALA A 42 14.32 -4.25 -12.71
N ILE A 43 15.47 -3.89 -13.28
CA ILE A 43 16.07 -2.60 -12.98
C ILE A 43 15.10 -1.57 -13.54
N ILE A 44 14.45 -0.84 -12.63
CA ILE A 44 13.56 0.25 -13.00
C ILE A 44 14.41 1.29 -13.71
N ARG A 45 14.17 1.45 -15.00
CA ARG A 45 14.78 2.50 -15.81
C ARG A 45 13.78 3.65 -15.91
N PHE A 46 14.21 4.83 -15.54
CA PHE A 46 13.41 6.05 -15.61
C PHE A 46 13.66 6.71 -16.96
N SER A 47 12.69 6.63 -17.88
CA SER A 47 12.87 7.07 -19.26
C SER A 47 12.64 8.58 -19.46
N GLY A 48 12.00 9.24 -18.49
CA GLY A 48 11.56 10.63 -18.59
C GLY A 48 10.37 10.83 -19.53
N ARG A 49 9.71 9.75 -19.94
CA ARG A 49 8.59 9.72 -20.88
C ARG A 49 7.47 8.78 -20.42
N ASP A 50 7.59 8.22 -19.23
CA ASP A 50 6.62 7.29 -18.68
C ASP A 50 5.41 8.02 -18.11
N ARG A 51 4.25 7.36 -18.22
CA ARG A 51 3.03 7.71 -17.48
C ARG A 51 2.88 6.69 -16.37
N VAL A 52 3.28 7.09 -15.17
CA VAL A 52 3.36 6.25 -14.00
C VAL A 52 2.08 6.34 -13.21
N LEU A 53 1.51 5.19 -12.87
CA LEU A 53 0.38 5.07 -11.96
C LEU A 53 0.85 4.37 -10.67
N ILE A 54 0.60 5.01 -9.53
CA ILE A 54 0.78 4.39 -8.21
C ILE A 54 -0.61 4.13 -7.65
N VAL A 55 -0.96 2.87 -7.47
CA VAL A 55 -2.21 2.43 -6.84
C VAL A 55 -1.95 2.22 -5.35
N ALA A 56 -2.59 3.04 -4.52
CA ALA A 56 -2.48 3.01 -3.07
C ALA A 56 -3.84 2.59 -2.47
N PRO A 57 -3.93 1.47 -1.75
CA PRO A 57 -5.16 1.05 -1.09
C PRO A 57 -5.65 2.13 -0.14
N HIS A 58 -4.78 2.59 0.76
CA HIS A 58 -5.08 3.62 1.74
C HIS A 58 -4.23 4.88 1.52
N PRO A 59 -4.64 6.03 2.08
CA PRO A 59 -3.85 7.27 2.00
C PRO A 59 -2.60 7.21 2.88
N ASP A 60 -1.44 6.88 2.32
CA ASP A 60 -0.08 6.79 2.93
C ASP A 60 0.74 5.70 2.26
N ASP A 61 0.08 4.66 1.75
CA ASP A 61 0.69 3.53 1.05
C ASP A 61 1.52 4.00 -0.16
N GLU A 62 1.14 5.09 -0.82
CA GLU A 62 1.94 5.67 -1.91
C GLU A 62 3.28 6.20 -1.41
N THR A 63 3.31 6.83 -0.24
CA THR A 63 4.50 7.45 0.33
C THR A 63 5.38 6.36 0.96
N LEU A 64 4.79 5.44 1.71
CA LEU A 64 5.49 4.34 2.39
C LEU A 64 6.01 3.29 1.39
N GLY A 65 5.22 2.94 0.38
CA GLY A 65 5.57 1.92 -0.60
C GLY A 65 6.41 2.46 -1.76
N ALA A 66 6.00 3.58 -2.35
CA ALA A 66 6.54 4.05 -3.63
C ALA A 66 7.05 5.52 -3.60
N GLY A 67 7.07 6.21 -2.46
CA GLY A 67 7.34 7.66 -2.42
C GLY A 67 8.72 8.04 -2.94
N GLY A 68 9.75 7.25 -2.59
CA GLY A 68 11.10 7.44 -3.13
C GLY A 68 11.16 7.21 -4.64
N THR A 69 10.49 6.16 -5.13
CA THR A 69 10.41 5.83 -6.56
C THR A 69 9.62 6.89 -7.35
N ALA A 70 8.55 7.43 -6.77
CA ALA A 70 7.79 8.54 -7.35
C ALA A 70 8.69 9.77 -7.56
N LEU A 71 9.49 10.14 -6.56
CA LEU A 71 10.45 11.24 -6.68
C LEU A 71 11.50 10.98 -7.77
N LEU A 72 11.96 9.74 -7.92
CA LEU A 72 12.91 9.38 -8.99
C LEU A 72 12.27 9.54 -10.38
N HIS A 73 11.05 9.02 -10.58
CA HIS A 73 10.29 9.24 -11.81
C HIS A 73 10.10 10.72 -12.12
N ARG A 74 9.65 11.52 -11.13
CA ARG A 74 9.46 12.97 -11.31
C ARG A 74 10.75 13.69 -11.65
N ARG A 75 11.87 13.34 -11.01
CA ARG A 75 13.20 13.90 -11.32
C ARG A 75 13.69 13.54 -12.73
N SER A 76 13.30 12.37 -13.23
CA SER A 76 13.62 11.95 -14.60
C SER A 76 12.71 12.59 -15.66
N GLY A 77 11.62 13.23 -15.27
CA GLY A 77 10.68 13.89 -16.18
C GLY A 77 9.40 13.11 -16.45
N ASP A 78 9.21 11.94 -15.84
CA ASP A 78 8.01 11.13 -15.99
C ASP A 78 6.78 11.81 -15.36
N GLU A 79 5.59 11.56 -15.93
CA GLU A 79 4.33 11.96 -15.32
C GLU A 79 3.92 10.93 -14.28
N VAL A 80 3.63 11.35 -13.04
CA VAL A 80 3.23 10.43 -11.97
C VAL A 80 1.84 10.80 -11.47
N THR A 81 0.96 9.79 -11.45
CA THR A 81 -0.38 9.86 -10.87
C THR A 81 -0.49 8.87 -9.72
N ILE A 82 -0.96 9.33 -8.57
CA ILE A 82 -1.30 8.52 -7.41
C ILE A 82 -2.83 8.32 -7.43
N ALA A 83 -3.28 7.07 -7.48
CA ALA A 83 -4.67 6.70 -7.32
C ALA A 83 -4.86 6.06 -5.92
N VAL A 84 -5.64 6.73 -5.08
CA VAL A 84 -5.96 6.24 -3.73
C VAL A 84 -7.34 5.62 -3.75
N LEU A 85 -7.43 4.35 -3.38
CA LEU A 85 -8.66 3.57 -3.48
C LEU A 85 -9.63 3.96 -2.37
N THR A 86 -9.22 3.80 -1.11
CA THR A 86 -10.10 3.96 0.05
C THR A 86 -9.84 5.26 0.80
N ASP A 87 -10.81 5.65 1.62
CA ASP A 87 -10.79 6.91 2.37
C ASP A 87 -10.03 6.82 3.71
N GLY A 88 -9.56 5.64 4.10
CA GLY A 88 -8.76 5.45 5.31
C GLY A 88 -9.56 5.60 6.62
N ARG A 89 -10.90 5.49 6.56
CA ARG A 89 -11.80 5.67 7.70
C ARG A 89 -11.56 4.71 8.87
N SER A 90 -11.00 3.53 8.62
CA SER A 90 -10.82 2.48 9.62
C SER A 90 -9.51 2.62 10.41
N SER A 91 -8.68 3.62 10.08
CA SER A 91 -7.50 3.95 10.85
C SER A 91 -7.84 4.33 12.29
N ARG A 92 -7.18 3.66 13.24
CA ARG A 92 -7.36 3.88 14.69
C ARG A 92 -6.39 4.92 15.26
N ALA A 93 -5.63 5.61 14.41
CA ALA A 93 -4.65 6.60 14.84
C ALA A 93 -5.33 7.77 15.58
N GLY A 94 -4.85 8.09 16.77
CA GLY A 94 -5.32 9.28 17.51
C GLY A 94 -6.76 9.22 18.02
N ALA A 95 -7.40 8.04 18.07
CA ALA A 95 -8.75 7.83 18.63
C ALA A 95 -9.83 8.79 18.11
N ARG A 96 -9.84 9.03 16.79
CA ARG A 96 -10.79 9.94 16.12
C ARG A 96 -12.05 9.21 15.65
N SER A 97 -13.11 9.97 15.35
CA SER A 97 -14.25 9.44 14.59
C SER A 97 -13.82 9.09 13.16
N ALA A 98 -14.59 8.24 12.48
CA ALA A 98 -14.34 7.87 11.09
C ALA A 98 -14.30 9.09 10.18
N GLU A 99 -15.24 10.03 10.34
CA GLU A 99 -15.36 11.24 9.52
C GLU A 99 -14.16 12.17 9.72
N ALA A 100 -13.76 12.36 10.98
CA ALA A 100 -12.58 13.17 11.31
C ALA A 100 -11.30 12.51 10.77
N MET A 101 -11.22 11.18 10.78
CA MET A 101 -10.10 10.44 10.21
C MET A 101 -10.03 10.61 8.69
N VAL A 102 -11.14 10.42 7.97
CA VAL A 102 -11.22 10.63 6.52
C VAL A 102 -10.78 12.03 6.11
N ALA A 103 -11.30 13.05 6.80
CA ALA A 103 -10.93 14.45 6.53
C ALA A 103 -9.41 14.66 6.70
N GLN A 104 -8.85 14.17 7.81
CA GLN A 104 -7.42 14.27 8.06
C GLN A 104 -6.58 13.52 7.02
N ARG A 105 -6.90 12.25 6.73
CA ARG A 105 -6.16 11.43 5.77
C ARG A 105 -6.19 12.07 4.39
N ARG A 106 -7.33 12.65 4.00
CA ARG A 106 -7.48 13.40 2.75
C ARG A 106 -6.55 14.60 2.67
N GLU A 107 -6.41 15.37 3.75
CA GLU A 107 -5.45 16.48 3.77
C GLU A 107 -4.00 16.00 3.73
N GLU A 108 -3.69 14.92 4.45
CA GLU A 108 -2.35 14.33 4.50
C GLU A 108 -1.87 13.89 3.13
N ILE A 109 -2.68 13.11 2.42
CA ILE A 109 -2.34 12.61 1.09
C ILE A 109 -2.28 13.72 0.04
N GLN A 110 -3.14 14.74 0.14
CA GLN A 110 -3.02 15.93 -0.70
C GLN A 110 -1.71 16.68 -0.46
N ARG A 111 -1.27 16.77 0.80
CA ARG A 111 0.03 17.36 1.14
C ARG A 111 1.19 16.50 0.65
N ALA A 112 1.07 15.17 0.70
CA ALA A 112 2.08 14.24 0.20
C ALA A 112 2.20 14.33 -1.32
N ALA A 113 1.10 14.22 -2.06
CA ALA A 113 1.09 14.34 -3.52
C ALA A 113 1.68 15.68 -4.00
N ARG A 114 1.35 16.80 -3.33
CA ARG A 114 1.98 18.11 -3.63
C ARG A 114 3.49 18.12 -3.39
N ARG A 115 3.96 17.49 -2.31
CA ARG A 115 5.41 17.42 -2.01
C ARG A 115 6.16 16.53 -3.00
N LEU A 116 5.50 15.47 -3.47
CA LEU A 116 6.03 14.55 -4.46
C LEU A 116 5.90 15.10 -5.89
N ASP A 117 5.16 16.19 -6.08
CA ASP A 117 4.80 16.76 -7.39
C ASP A 117 4.06 15.76 -8.30
N CYS A 118 3.15 14.99 -7.71
CA CYS A 118 2.34 13.98 -8.38
C CYS A 118 0.89 14.46 -8.54
N ARG A 119 0.24 14.03 -9.62
CA ARG A 119 -1.22 14.13 -9.73
C ARG A 119 -1.86 13.18 -8.72
N LEU A 120 -3.00 13.57 -8.16
CA LEU A 120 -3.72 12.77 -7.16
C LEU A 120 -5.15 12.52 -7.64
N TYR A 121 -5.56 11.26 -7.60
CA TYR A 121 -6.90 10.80 -7.92
C TYR A 121 -7.45 10.00 -6.74
N HIS A 122 -8.59 10.43 -6.21
CA HIS A 122 -9.27 9.74 -5.11
C HIS A 122 -10.48 9.00 -5.65
N LEU A 123 -10.55 7.69 -5.41
CA LEU A 123 -11.76 6.93 -5.71
C LEU A 123 -12.80 7.10 -4.59
N ASN A 124 -12.37 7.48 -3.38
CA ASN A 124 -13.21 7.67 -2.20
C ASN A 124 -14.08 6.44 -1.89
N LEU A 125 -13.52 5.24 -2.13
CA LEU A 125 -14.21 4.01 -1.76
C LEU A 125 -14.24 3.92 -0.23
N PRO A 126 -15.38 3.52 0.36
CA PRO A 126 -15.45 3.27 1.79
C PRO A 126 -14.55 2.08 2.14
N GLU A 127 -13.54 2.31 2.99
CA GLU A 127 -12.70 1.24 3.53
C GLU A 127 -13.59 0.14 4.13
N ASP A 128 -13.21 -1.13 3.92
CA ASP A 128 -13.97 -2.34 4.31
C ASP A 128 -15.28 -2.60 3.53
N ALA A 129 -15.73 -1.69 2.65
CA ALA A 129 -17.05 -1.77 2.01
C ALA A 129 -17.05 -1.45 0.50
N TRP A 130 -16.04 -1.91 -0.24
CA TRP A 130 -15.92 -1.70 -1.69
C TRP A 130 -15.81 -3.02 -2.46
N GLU A 131 -15.98 -3.01 -3.79
CA GLU A 131 -15.90 -4.22 -4.63
C GLU A 131 -14.86 -4.06 -5.73
N ILE A 132 -14.18 -5.17 -6.09
CA ILE A 132 -13.08 -5.17 -7.08
C ILE A 132 -13.59 -4.64 -8.43
N THR A 133 -14.75 -5.09 -8.89
CA THR A 133 -15.31 -4.70 -10.18
C THR A 133 -15.63 -3.21 -10.26
N ALA A 134 -16.11 -2.61 -9.16
CA ALA A 134 -16.37 -1.18 -9.08
C ALA A 134 -15.06 -0.37 -9.09
N ALA A 135 -14.05 -0.82 -8.34
CA ALA A 135 -12.72 -0.20 -8.36
C ALA A 135 -12.06 -0.29 -9.74
N ALA A 136 -12.16 -1.46 -10.41
CA ALA A 136 -11.56 -1.70 -11.72
C ALA A 136 -12.13 -0.76 -12.78
N GLY A 137 -13.46 -0.63 -12.85
CA GLY A 137 -14.10 0.31 -13.79
C GLY A 137 -13.70 1.78 -13.54
N THR A 138 -13.46 2.15 -12.28
CA THR A 138 -13.02 3.52 -11.93
C THR A 138 -11.53 3.74 -12.24
N LEU A 139 -10.68 2.73 -12.08
CA LEU A 139 -9.25 2.80 -12.36
C LEU A 139 -8.93 2.67 -13.85
N GLN A 140 -9.79 2.03 -14.64
CA GLN A 140 -9.55 1.75 -16.05
C GLN A 140 -9.03 2.97 -16.85
N PRO A 141 -9.61 4.18 -16.73
CA PRO A 141 -9.10 5.36 -17.45
C PRO A 141 -7.70 5.81 -17.04
N LEU A 142 -7.23 5.43 -15.85
CA LEU A 142 -5.87 5.71 -15.37
C LEU A 142 -4.89 4.60 -15.76
N VAL A 143 -5.38 3.35 -15.78
CA VAL A 143 -4.59 2.16 -16.14
C VAL A 143 -4.29 2.11 -17.63
N GLU A 144 -5.29 2.36 -18.49
CA GLU A 144 -5.13 2.30 -19.95
C GLU A 144 -3.96 3.14 -20.51
N PRO A 145 -3.76 4.40 -20.09
CA PRO A 145 -2.62 5.18 -20.56
C PRO A 145 -1.31 4.87 -19.81
N ALA A 146 -1.32 4.17 -18.67
CA ALA A 146 -0.13 3.98 -17.86
C ALA A 146 0.90 3.07 -18.54
N THR A 147 2.17 3.47 -18.52
CA THR A 147 3.29 2.64 -19.01
C THR A 147 3.97 1.88 -17.89
N VAL A 148 3.86 2.37 -16.65
CA VAL A 148 4.38 1.75 -15.43
C VAL A 148 3.31 1.83 -14.35
N ILE A 149 3.05 0.71 -13.68
CA ILE A 149 2.09 0.63 -12.57
C ILE A 149 2.78 0.07 -11.34
N TYR A 150 2.71 0.81 -10.23
CA TYR A 150 3.07 0.34 -8.91
C TYR A 150 1.79 0.01 -8.13
N THR A 151 1.73 -1.16 -7.53
CA THR A 151 0.59 -1.65 -6.75
C THR A 151 1.11 -2.56 -5.62
N PRO A 152 0.36 -2.75 -4.53
CA PRO A 152 0.76 -3.69 -3.49
C PRO A 152 1.05 -5.09 -4.00
N SER A 153 1.81 -5.84 -3.20
CA SER A 153 2.14 -7.23 -3.53
C SER A 153 0.90 -8.12 -3.46
N CYS A 154 0.80 -9.09 -4.36
CA CYS A 154 -0.26 -10.10 -4.32
C CYS A 154 -0.10 -11.13 -3.17
N ILE A 155 0.96 -11.02 -2.37
CA ILE A 155 1.25 -11.85 -1.19
C ILE A 155 1.29 -11.05 0.12
N ASP A 156 0.60 -9.90 0.16
CA ASP A 156 0.46 -9.08 1.36
C ASP A 156 -0.44 -9.75 2.42
N PHE A 157 -0.27 -9.40 3.70
CA PHE A 157 -1.13 -9.90 4.78
C PHE A 157 -2.37 -9.02 5.00
N HIS A 158 -2.34 -7.75 4.58
CA HIS A 158 -3.44 -6.83 4.73
C HIS A 158 -4.54 -7.14 3.70
N PRO A 159 -5.79 -7.41 4.12
CA PRO A 159 -6.87 -7.78 3.20
C PRO A 159 -7.12 -6.75 2.10
N GLU A 160 -7.07 -5.45 2.42
CA GLU A 160 -7.25 -4.40 1.40
C GLU A 160 -6.11 -4.35 0.39
N HIS A 161 -4.86 -4.65 0.79
CA HIS A 161 -3.72 -4.71 -0.13
C HIS A 161 -3.84 -5.89 -1.08
N LEU A 162 -4.25 -7.05 -0.56
CA LEU A 162 -4.54 -8.22 -1.39
C LEU A 162 -5.68 -7.95 -2.38
N LYS A 163 -6.70 -7.22 -1.94
CA LYS A 163 -7.86 -6.89 -2.76
C LYS A 163 -7.48 -5.89 -3.85
N SER A 164 -6.72 -4.84 -3.52
CA SER A 164 -6.24 -3.85 -4.49
C SER A 164 -5.33 -4.45 -5.56
N ALA A 165 -4.48 -5.41 -5.20
CA ALA A 165 -3.60 -6.10 -6.14
C ALA A 165 -4.36 -6.96 -7.17
N ARG A 166 -5.66 -7.20 -6.95
CA ARG A 166 -6.56 -7.95 -7.84
C ARG A 166 -7.51 -7.06 -8.64
N VAL A 167 -7.47 -5.76 -8.43
CA VAL A 167 -8.20 -4.75 -9.22
C VAL A 167 -7.50 -4.58 -10.56
#